data_AF-A0A3A1NCN1-F1
#
_entry.id   AF-A0A3A1NCN1-F1
#
_cell.length_a   1.000
_cell.length_b   1.000
_cell.length_c   1.000
_cell.angle_alpha   90.00
_cell.angle_beta   90.00
_cell.angle_gamma   90.00
#
_symmetry.space_group_name_H-M   'P 1'
#
loop_
_entity.id
_entity.type
_entity.pdbx_description
1 polymer ?
#
loop_
_entity_poly.entity_id
_entity_poly.type
_entity_poly.pdbx_seq_one_letter_code
_entity_poly.pdbx_strand_id
1 'polypeptide(L)'
;MKNPIKRIVILLLALFSITITAQDTFSDTFSSVSYANNDGTQNWSSNWQEFNDNNNPANGYIRVTNNELRFAYIWSENIRRSADLSSYSTASLSFDWRTSSLESGETLVIQISSDGSSFTTLDTFSGTQSGTFDQDITAYISSNTTIRFRKGGNDWSGNNDRAYIDNVTISTTSVPQTDSDGDGIIDVVDLDDDNDGITDEEEYCSSINASFLTSSDVGERSVVINHTDTGYLRLDFSSMDNSFQLDINGSTIHPSVLEFENGALDAGDEYFVFQSDGSFISQPWVANSNGVPRIRLVVNEYGQISLYGSRTTSSTTLELMEAQGGTPFNTIPWIPGNNNTFTLTNQAGPGPEGFTGELFASAICDTDGDGISNEFDLDSDNDGIYDIVESGVLNESGVTDSNNDGRIDGATSSSGSNGLFNAIEDVDTEYAIPSYSILDSDADGSYDAYVLDADGDGCNDVREAGFTDTNDDGYLGPNPVTIDAEGIVTSGSDGYTTPADNDSNTTYDYREAGSAPNITSQPVNTTTCPGCTTTISATVTADNYQWQYYNGGSWLNLSDSGVYSGTTTNILTINPTPSENNVQYRLLTGNDEFICGTTTSNTATLSLRVNSVVTNRRITYRVNKN
;
A
#
# COMPACT_ATOMS: atom_id res chain seq x y z
N MET A 1 53.49 13.34 -31.02
CA MET A 1 52.99 14.07 -29.85
C MET A 1 51.47 14.02 -29.90
N LYS A 2 50.87 13.01 -29.26
CA LYS A 2 49.41 12.85 -29.11
C LYS A 2 49.13 12.88 -27.61
N ASN A 3 48.33 13.85 -27.18
CA ASN A 3 47.84 13.99 -25.80
C ASN A 3 46.58 13.14 -25.64
N PRO A 4 46.45 12.27 -24.61
CA PRO A 4 45.18 11.63 -24.29
C PRO A 4 44.38 12.51 -23.33
N ILE A 5 43.13 12.78 -23.71
CA ILE A 5 42.12 13.45 -22.90
C ILE A 5 41.74 12.50 -21.75
N LYS A 6 41.90 12.96 -20.51
CA LYS A 6 41.46 12.28 -19.30
C LYS A 6 39.92 12.20 -19.30
N ARG A 7 39.38 10.98 -19.26
CA ARG A 7 37.97 10.73 -18.90
C ARG A 7 37.82 11.02 -17.40
N ILE A 8 36.97 11.98 -17.07
CA ILE A 8 36.46 12.18 -15.71
C ILE A 8 35.37 11.12 -15.53
N VAL A 9 35.60 10.19 -14.60
CA VAL A 9 34.56 9.29 -14.10
C VAL A 9 33.87 10.06 -12.97
N ILE A 10 32.62 10.45 -13.19
CA ILE A 10 31.73 10.89 -12.12
C ILE A 10 31.26 9.61 -11.44
N LEU A 11 31.78 9.35 -10.26
CA LEU A 11 31.30 8.29 -9.39
C LEU A 11 30.06 8.86 -8.70
N LEU A 12 28.86 8.49 -9.17
CA LEU A 12 27.62 8.73 -8.45
C LEU A 12 27.71 7.89 -7.16
N LEU A 13 27.83 8.57 -6.01
CA LEU A 13 27.78 7.93 -4.71
C LEU A 13 26.29 7.76 -4.38
N ALA A 14 25.70 6.64 -4.78
CA ALA A 14 24.42 6.22 -4.22
C ALA A 14 24.66 5.94 -2.73
N LEU A 15 24.28 6.88 -1.87
CA LEU A 15 24.10 6.59 -0.45
C LEU A 15 22.83 5.75 -0.37
N PHE A 16 23.01 4.42 -0.40
CA PHE A 16 21.99 3.53 0.16
C PHE A 16 21.92 3.87 1.66
N SER A 17 20.85 4.55 2.05
CA SER A 17 20.42 4.60 3.44
C SER A 17 20.02 3.18 3.81
N ILE A 18 20.96 2.40 4.36
CA ILE A 18 20.60 1.17 5.05
C ILE A 18 19.88 1.63 6.32
N THR A 19 18.55 1.61 6.30
CA THR A 19 17.72 1.66 7.50
C THR A 19 17.96 0.35 8.25
N ILE A 20 19.03 0.33 9.05
CA ILE A 20 19.15 -0.64 10.13
C ILE A 20 18.02 -0.29 11.08
N THR A 21 16.97 -1.11 11.15
CA THR A 21 15.99 -1.02 12.23
C THR A 21 16.76 -1.18 13.54
N ALA A 22 16.93 -0.08 14.26
CA ALA A 22 17.73 -0.07 15.46
C ALA A 22 16.93 -0.76 16.57
N GLN A 23 17.40 -1.93 17.02
CA GLN A 23 16.89 -2.53 18.24
C GLN A 23 17.21 -1.59 19.41
N ASP A 24 16.16 -1.10 20.06
CA ASP A 24 16.30 -0.27 21.24
C ASP A 24 16.46 -1.15 22.48
N THR A 25 17.20 -0.65 23.47
CA THR A 25 17.49 -1.41 24.69
C THR A 25 17.36 -0.53 25.92
N PHE A 26 16.66 -1.04 26.93
CA PHE A 26 16.64 -0.49 28.29
C PHE A 26 17.51 -1.42 29.14
N SER A 27 18.76 -1.04 29.44
CA SER A 27 19.71 -1.93 30.13
C SER A 27 20.25 -1.38 31.44
N ASP A 28 20.57 -2.27 32.37
CA ASP A 28 21.37 -2.02 33.57
C ASP A 28 22.28 -3.23 33.81
N THR A 29 23.57 -3.00 33.64
CA THR A 29 24.66 -3.97 33.83
C THR A 29 25.22 -3.93 35.25
N PHE A 30 24.59 -3.15 36.14
CA PHE A 30 25.03 -2.87 37.51
C PHE A 30 26.53 -2.51 37.60
N SER A 31 27.08 -1.92 36.53
CA SER A 31 28.50 -1.59 36.37
C SER A 31 29.02 -0.61 37.42
N SER A 32 28.11 0.09 38.09
CA SER A 32 28.37 0.92 39.26
C SER A 32 27.35 0.65 40.37
N VAL A 33 27.74 0.91 41.62
CA VAL A 33 26.87 0.77 42.80
C VAL A 33 25.80 1.87 42.80
N SER A 34 24.75 1.68 42.01
CA SER A 34 23.70 2.64 41.73
C SER A 34 22.42 1.92 41.30
N TYR A 35 21.27 2.51 41.61
CA TYR A 35 19.95 2.08 41.14
C TYR A 35 19.45 2.90 39.95
N ALA A 36 20.26 3.83 39.47
CA ALA A 36 19.92 4.76 38.39
C ALA A 36 20.76 4.54 37.13
N ASN A 37 21.47 3.40 37.00
CA ASN A 37 22.27 3.12 35.81
C ASN A 37 21.35 2.91 34.60
N ASN A 38 21.72 3.49 33.47
CA ASN A 38 21.05 3.31 32.19
C ASN A 38 22.16 3.00 31.17
N ASP A 39 22.37 1.71 30.93
CA ASP A 39 23.47 1.20 30.10
C ASP A 39 23.00 0.84 28.67
N GLY A 40 21.69 0.93 28.40
CA GLY A 40 21.08 0.65 27.08
C GLY A 40 21.06 1.88 26.16
N THR A 41 20.44 1.75 25.00
CA THR A 41 20.20 2.87 24.05
C THR A 41 19.14 3.84 24.56
N GLN A 42 18.21 3.37 25.40
CA GLN A 42 17.14 4.13 26.02
C GLN A 42 17.28 4.17 27.54
N ASN A 43 16.68 5.20 28.16
CA ASN A 43 16.64 5.34 29.61
C ASN A 43 15.41 4.66 30.19
N TRP A 44 15.56 4.01 31.35
CA TRP A 44 14.42 3.54 32.12
C TRP A 44 13.59 4.71 32.66
N SER A 45 12.27 4.56 32.70
CA SER A 45 11.32 5.56 33.22
C SER A 45 11.45 5.76 34.73
N SER A 46 12.05 4.80 35.44
CA SER A 46 12.36 4.91 36.86
C SER A 46 13.73 4.31 37.22
N ASN A 47 14.27 4.75 38.35
CA ASN A 47 15.35 4.04 39.03
C ASN A 47 14.82 2.71 39.59
N TRP A 48 15.71 1.76 39.85
CA TRP A 48 15.36 0.64 40.73
C TRP A 48 14.88 1.17 42.09
N GLN A 49 13.74 0.66 42.55
CA GLN A 49 13.13 1.03 43.82
C GLN A 49 12.89 -0.19 44.69
N GLU A 50 13.46 -0.18 45.89
CA GLU A 50 13.22 -1.20 46.90
C GLU A 50 11.94 -0.91 47.69
N PHE A 51 11.27 -1.99 48.09
CA PHE A 51 10.13 -1.97 48.99
C PHE A 51 10.44 -2.86 50.19
N ASN A 52 10.11 -2.37 51.39
CA ASN A 52 10.40 -3.01 52.68
C ASN A 52 11.89 -3.16 53.03
N ASP A 53 12.78 -2.51 52.28
CA ASP A 53 14.18 -2.29 52.63
C ASP A 53 14.48 -0.78 52.68
N ASN A 54 15.74 -0.38 52.53
CA ASN A 54 16.24 0.95 52.81
C ASN A 54 16.44 1.83 51.55
N ASN A 55 16.20 1.27 50.35
CA ASN A 55 16.33 1.91 49.05
C ASN A 55 17.74 2.48 48.80
N ASN A 56 18.79 1.77 49.21
CA ASN A 56 20.19 2.17 49.05
C ASN A 56 21.00 1.12 48.28
N PRO A 57 21.55 1.46 47.09
CA PRO A 57 22.27 0.50 46.26
C PRO A 57 23.54 -0.09 46.91
N ALA A 58 24.09 0.54 47.95
CA ALA A 58 25.33 0.08 48.59
C ALA A 58 25.11 -0.77 49.86
N ASN A 59 23.88 -0.87 50.37
CA ASN A 59 23.61 -1.48 51.67
C ASN A 59 22.20 -2.06 51.77
N GLY A 60 21.96 -2.99 52.69
CA GLY A 60 20.67 -3.67 52.83
C GLY A 60 20.71 -5.14 52.46
N TYR A 61 19.51 -5.71 52.42
CA TYR A 61 19.22 -7.09 52.05
C TYR A 61 19.28 -7.25 50.53
N ILE A 62 18.73 -6.27 49.82
CA ILE A 62 18.95 -6.07 48.39
C ILE A 62 20.01 -4.97 48.23
N ARG A 63 21.03 -5.20 47.38
CA ARG A 63 22.07 -4.19 47.07
C ARG A 63 22.92 -4.60 45.88
N VAL A 64 23.59 -3.63 45.26
CA VAL A 64 24.62 -3.87 44.25
C VAL A 64 25.95 -4.21 44.91
N THR A 65 26.55 -5.35 44.56
CA THR A 65 27.87 -5.77 45.04
C THR A 65 28.58 -6.58 43.96
N ASN A 66 29.87 -6.32 43.74
CA ASN A 66 30.65 -6.97 42.68
C ASN A 66 30.00 -6.85 41.29
N ASN A 67 29.38 -5.70 41.01
CA ASN A 67 28.64 -5.42 39.78
C ASN A 67 27.42 -6.31 39.53
N GLU A 68 26.84 -6.93 40.57
CA GLU A 68 25.59 -7.68 40.47
C GLU A 68 24.60 -7.15 41.51
N LEU A 69 23.30 -7.18 41.18
CA LEU A 69 22.24 -6.96 42.15
C LEU A 69 22.05 -8.21 43.01
N ARG A 70 22.34 -8.13 44.30
CA ARG A 70 22.30 -9.26 45.23
C ARG A 70 21.17 -9.16 46.24
N PHE A 71 20.45 -10.26 46.39
CA PHE A 71 19.45 -10.55 47.43
C PHE A 71 20.05 -11.46 48.50
N ALA A 72 19.84 -11.14 49.78
CA ALA A 72 20.19 -12.00 50.91
C ALA A 72 19.34 -11.65 52.13
N TYR A 73 18.85 -12.64 52.86
CA TYR A 73 17.93 -12.48 54.00
C TYR A 73 16.62 -11.74 53.61
N ILE A 74 15.75 -12.43 52.88
CA ILE A 74 14.54 -11.83 52.27
C ILE A 74 13.27 -12.41 52.93
N TRP A 75 12.44 -11.54 53.51
CA TRP A 75 11.14 -11.85 54.13
C TRP A 75 9.98 -11.15 53.43
N SER A 76 10.15 -9.91 53.01
CA SER A 76 9.08 -9.14 52.33
C SER A 76 9.62 -8.14 51.32
N GLU A 77 10.94 -8.11 51.18
CA GLU A 77 11.67 -7.18 50.35
C GLU A 77 11.51 -7.56 48.89
N ASN A 78 11.38 -6.53 48.06
CA ASN A 78 11.34 -6.65 46.61
C ASN A 78 11.92 -5.38 46.00
N ILE A 79 12.35 -5.48 44.75
CA ILE A 79 12.86 -4.34 43.99
C ILE A 79 12.18 -4.32 42.62
N ARG A 80 11.91 -3.12 42.11
CA ARG A 80 11.15 -2.90 40.88
C ARG A 80 11.78 -1.82 40.03
N ARG A 81 11.51 -1.87 38.72
CA ARG A 81 11.87 -0.82 37.78
C ARG A 81 10.88 -0.78 36.62
N SER A 82 10.69 0.39 36.03
CA SER A 82 9.71 0.62 34.97
C SER A 82 10.37 1.20 33.71
N ALA A 83 9.85 0.81 32.56
CA ALA A 83 10.14 1.35 31.24
C ALA A 83 8.83 1.78 30.57
N ASP A 84 8.92 2.82 29.74
CA ASP A 84 7.84 3.22 28.84
C ASP A 84 8.09 2.48 27.53
N LEU A 85 7.22 1.52 27.23
CA LEU A 85 7.33 0.68 26.06
C LEU A 85 6.24 0.98 25.02
N SER A 86 5.40 2.00 25.22
CA SER A 86 4.16 2.17 24.42
C SER A 86 4.38 2.46 22.93
N SER A 87 5.61 2.80 22.51
CA SER A 87 5.98 3.06 21.11
C SER A 87 6.68 1.89 20.42
N TYR A 88 6.64 0.69 21.00
CA TYR A 88 7.33 -0.50 20.47
C TYR A 88 6.31 -1.60 20.17
N SER A 89 6.55 -2.39 19.12
CA SER A 89 5.70 -3.53 18.75
C SER A 89 6.06 -4.81 19.49
N THR A 90 7.34 -4.97 19.84
CA THR A 90 7.83 -6.15 20.55
C THR A 90 8.76 -5.76 21.68
N ALA A 91 8.79 -6.58 22.72
CA ALA A 91 9.67 -6.40 23.86
C ALA A 91 10.07 -7.75 24.46
N SER A 92 11.37 -8.04 24.60
CA SER A 92 11.88 -9.19 25.38
C SER A 92 12.65 -8.72 26.60
N LEU A 93 12.38 -9.31 27.76
CA LEU A 93 13.14 -9.13 29.00
C LEU A 93 14.20 -10.22 29.13
N SER A 94 15.46 -9.82 29.23
CA SER A 94 16.60 -10.70 29.41
C SER A 94 17.46 -10.28 30.61
N PHE A 95 18.01 -11.24 31.35
CA PHE A 95 19.02 -11.00 32.39
C PHE A 95 19.78 -12.28 32.79
N ASP A 96 20.99 -12.11 33.27
CA ASP A 96 21.77 -13.19 33.88
C ASP A 96 21.39 -13.35 35.35
N TRP A 97 21.30 -14.59 35.82
CA TRP A 97 20.96 -14.87 37.22
C TRP A 97 21.76 -16.04 37.79
N ARG A 98 21.88 -16.02 39.13
CA ARG A 98 22.35 -17.17 39.90
C ARG A 98 21.76 -17.21 41.30
N THR A 99 21.38 -18.38 41.75
CA THR A 99 20.89 -18.68 43.11
C THR A 99 21.90 -19.53 43.87
N SER A 100 21.90 -19.42 45.18
CA SER A 100 22.76 -20.18 46.09
C SER A 100 21.94 -20.60 47.29
N SER A 101 21.97 -21.90 47.57
CA SER A 101 21.37 -22.51 48.77
C SER A 101 19.90 -22.18 49.01
N LEU A 102 19.11 -21.82 47.98
CA LEU A 102 17.67 -21.64 48.17
C LEU A 102 17.01 -23.01 48.43
N GLU A 103 16.52 -23.20 49.64
CA GLU A 103 15.99 -24.48 50.10
C GLU A 103 14.56 -24.72 49.62
N SER A 104 13.97 -25.86 49.96
CA SER A 104 12.63 -26.21 49.48
C SER A 104 11.60 -25.15 49.93
N GLY A 105 10.98 -24.50 48.95
CA GLY A 105 10.01 -23.42 49.14
C GLY A 105 10.62 -22.02 49.11
N GLU A 106 11.94 -21.86 49.17
CA GLU A 106 12.62 -20.59 48.96
C GLU A 106 12.90 -20.40 47.47
N THR A 107 12.40 -19.30 46.90
CA THR A 107 12.54 -19.05 45.47
C THR A 107 12.72 -17.58 45.16
N LEU A 108 13.48 -17.26 44.11
CA LEU A 108 13.47 -15.96 43.44
C LEU A 108 12.35 -15.97 42.41
N VAL A 109 11.48 -14.96 42.44
CA VAL A 109 10.34 -14.82 41.54
C VAL A 109 10.50 -13.55 40.73
N ILE A 110 10.26 -13.69 39.44
CA ILE A 110 10.31 -12.63 38.43
C ILE A 110 8.89 -12.34 38.00
N GLN A 111 8.54 -11.07 38.01
CA GLN A 111 7.19 -10.63 37.71
C GLN A 111 7.19 -9.40 36.82
N ILE A 112 6.14 -9.27 36.03
CA ILE A 112 5.90 -8.15 35.12
C ILE A 112 4.53 -7.57 35.37
N SER A 113 4.33 -6.32 34.97
CA SER A 113 3.07 -5.59 35.13
C SER A 113 2.97 -4.48 34.08
N SER A 114 1.82 -4.32 33.44
CA SER A 114 1.54 -3.19 32.52
C SER A 114 1.02 -1.94 33.22
N ASP A 115 0.62 -2.04 34.50
CA ASP A 115 0.08 -0.91 35.29
C ASP A 115 0.99 -0.53 36.48
N GLY A 116 2.10 -1.24 36.67
CA GLY A 116 3.02 -1.11 37.80
C GLY A 116 2.48 -1.60 39.15
N SER A 117 1.28 -2.18 39.18
CA SER A 117 0.52 -2.49 40.40
C SER A 117 0.06 -3.95 40.47
N SER A 118 -0.47 -4.47 39.38
CA SER A 118 -0.97 -5.84 39.19
C SER A 118 0.10 -6.65 38.48
N PHE A 119 0.66 -7.65 39.17
CA PHE A 119 1.85 -8.37 38.69
C PHE A 119 1.53 -9.82 38.34
N THR A 120 1.95 -10.20 37.13
CA THR A 120 1.99 -11.60 36.67
C THR A 120 3.36 -12.19 36.94
N THR A 121 3.41 -13.45 37.38
CA THR A 121 4.68 -14.17 37.52
C THR A 121 5.14 -14.70 36.18
N LEU A 122 6.36 -14.34 35.81
CA LEU A 122 7.05 -14.80 34.61
C LEU A 122 7.76 -16.13 34.87
N ASP A 123 8.65 -16.17 35.87
CA ASP A 123 9.38 -17.40 36.24
C ASP A 123 9.76 -17.41 37.73
N THR A 124 10.21 -18.57 38.21
CA THR A 124 10.59 -18.84 39.59
C THR A 124 11.83 -19.75 39.68
N PHE A 125 12.92 -19.23 40.25
CA PHE A 125 14.18 -19.96 40.43
C PHE A 125 14.38 -20.44 41.86
N SER A 126 14.96 -21.63 42.02
CA SER A 126 15.22 -22.27 43.33
C SER A 126 16.59 -22.96 43.36
N GLY A 127 16.96 -23.51 44.51
CA GLY A 127 18.19 -24.31 44.65
C GLY A 127 19.48 -23.50 44.51
N THR A 128 20.49 -24.15 43.93
CA THR A 128 21.79 -23.55 43.58
C THR A 128 21.99 -23.72 42.09
N GLN A 129 21.65 -22.69 41.33
CA GLN A 129 21.60 -22.71 39.87
C GLN A 129 22.08 -21.38 39.30
N SER A 130 22.33 -21.34 38.01
CA SER A 130 22.64 -20.13 37.26
C SER A 130 22.22 -20.29 35.81
N GLY A 131 21.89 -19.18 35.15
CA GLY A 131 21.55 -19.16 33.75
C GLY A 131 21.26 -17.75 33.27
N THR A 132 20.72 -17.67 32.07
CA THR A 132 20.16 -16.45 31.50
C THR A 132 18.66 -16.67 31.39
N PHE A 133 17.89 -15.70 31.87
CA PHE A 133 16.45 -15.60 31.65
C PHE A 133 16.25 -14.77 30.40
N ASP A 134 15.35 -15.21 29.52
CA ASP A 134 14.92 -14.46 28.35
C ASP A 134 13.43 -14.78 28.15
N GLN A 135 12.59 -13.76 28.04
CA GLN A 135 11.15 -13.95 27.87
C GLN A 135 10.53 -12.77 27.14
N ASP A 136 9.68 -13.08 26.16
CA ASP A 136 8.78 -12.11 25.53
C ASP A 136 7.81 -11.51 26.57
N ILE A 137 7.80 -10.19 26.61
CA ILE A 137 6.91 -9.38 27.44
C ILE A 137 6.04 -8.45 26.60
N THR A 138 5.88 -8.71 25.29
CA THR A 138 5.10 -7.91 24.34
C THR A 138 3.67 -7.68 24.83
N ALA A 139 3.00 -8.71 25.37
CA ALA A 139 1.67 -8.59 25.96
C ALA A 139 1.57 -7.64 27.18
N TYR A 140 2.71 -7.19 27.72
CA TYR A 140 2.80 -6.26 28.84
C TYR A 140 3.32 -4.88 28.43
N ILE A 141 3.48 -4.62 27.13
CA ILE A 141 3.81 -3.30 26.60
C ILE A 141 2.78 -2.27 27.06
N SER A 142 3.28 -1.17 27.61
CA SER A 142 2.50 -0.06 28.13
C SER A 142 3.44 1.12 28.43
N SER A 143 2.87 2.28 28.74
CA SER A 143 3.64 3.42 29.25
C SER A 143 4.21 3.23 30.66
N ASN A 144 3.91 2.10 31.32
CA ASN A 144 4.36 1.82 32.68
C ASN A 144 4.74 0.35 32.91
N THR A 145 5.35 -0.29 31.90
CA THR A 145 5.75 -1.68 31.99
C THR A 145 6.81 -1.84 33.08
N THR A 146 6.49 -2.64 34.09
CA THR A 146 7.25 -2.69 35.35
C THR A 146 7.70 -4.11 35.67
N ILE A 147 9.01 -4.29 35.78
CA ILE A 147 9.65 -5.53 36.23
C ILE A 147 9.80 -5.53 37.76
N ARG A 148 9.64 -6.71 38.37
CA ARG A 148 9.78 -6.92 39.81
C ARG A 148 10.51 -8.23 40.13
N PHE A 149 11.51 -8.12 40.99
CA PHE A 149 12.18 -9.25 41.61
C PHE A 149 11.83 -9.34 43.09
N ARG A 150 11.44 -10.53 43.54
CA ARG A 150 11.07 -10.77 44.95
C ARG A 150 11.26 -12.23 45.33
N LYS A 151 11.11 -12.54 46.61
CA LYS A 151 10.94 -13.94 47.01
C LYS A 151 9.56 -14.48 46.65
N GLY A 152 9.49 -15.79 46.39
CA GLY A 152 8.24 -16.53 46.27
C GLY A 152 7.75 -17.05 47.61
N GLY A 153 8.00 -18.34 47.85
CA GLY A 153 7.42 -19.09 48.98
C GLY A 153 7.94 -18.65 50.36
N ASN A 154 8.84 -19.43 50.94
CA ASN A 154 9.36 -19.24 52.29
C ASN A 154 10.30 -18.02 52.38
N ASP A 155 10.57 -17.59 53.61
CA ASP A 155 11.53 -16.51 53.89
C ASP A 155 12.96 -17.06 53.81
N TRP A 156 13.86 -16.33 53.17
CA TRP A 156 15.26 -16.71 53.07
C TRP A 156 15.94 -16.34 54.39
N SER A 157 16.14 -17.32 55.26
CA SER A 157 16.63 -17.07 56.63
C SER A 157 17.99 -17.68 56.92
N GLY A 158 18.50 -18.51 56.00
CA GLY A 158 19.82 -19.08 55.99
C GLY A 158 20.89 -18.06 55.59
N ASN A 159 22.08 -18.18 56.17
CA ASN A 159 23.18 -17.24 55.93
C ASN A 159 23.77 -17.31 54.51
N ASN A 160 23.41 -18.35 53.75
CA ASN A 160 23.94 -18.65 52.42
C ASN A 160 22.89 -18.52 51.32
N ASP A 161 21.64 -18.21 51.67
CA ASP A 161 20.51 -18.07 50.76
C ASP A 161 20.67 -16.77 50.00
N ARG A 162 21.00 -16.86 48.73
CA ARG A 162 21.30 -15.69 47.90
C ARG A 162 20.77 -15.86 46.51
N ALA A 163 20.40 -14.73 45.92
CA ALA A 163 20.27 -14.60 44.48
C ALA A 163 21.05 -13.39 43.99
N TYR A 164 21.51 -13.47 42.75
CA TYR A 164 22.21 -12.41 42.06
C TYR A 164 21.59 -12.28 40.68
N ILE A 165 21.44 -11.04 40.24
CA ILE A 165 20.90 -10.66 38.94
C ILE A 165 21.88 -9.67 38.32
N ASP A 166 22.15 -9.84 37.04
CA ASP A 166 23.03 -8.96 36.27
C ASP A 166 22.52 -8.81 34.83
N ASN A 167 23.03 -7.81 34.11
CA ASN A 167 22.74 -7.57 32.68
C ASN A 167 21.24 -7.49 32.35
N VAL A 168 20.46 -6.79 33.20
CA VAL A 168 19.01 -6.66 32.96
C VAL A 168 18.78 -5.78 31.74
N THR A 169 18.17 -6.34 30.71
CA THR A 169 17.90 -5.66 29.44
C THR A 169 16.46 -5.93 29.01
N ILE A 170 15.73 -4.89 28.63
CA ILE A 170 14.55 -5.01 27.77
C ILE A 170 15.00 -4.63 26.36
N SER A 171 14.97 -5.58 25.44
CA SER A 171 15.22 -5.33 24.02
C SER A 171 13.89 -5.11 23.32
N THR A 172 13.77 -4.03 22.55
CA THR A 172 12.56 -3.68 21.82
C THR A 172 12.86 -3.49 20.34
N THR A 173 11.87 -3.83 19.52
CA THR A 173 11.84 -3.41 18.12
C THR A 173 10.80 -2.32 18.00
N SER A 174 11.18 -1.18 17.44
CA SER A 174 10.21 -0.15 17.10
C SER A 174 9.33 -0.67 15.97
N VAL A 175 8.04 -0.37 16.04
CA VAL A 175 7.27 -0.23 14.79
C VAL A 175 8.00 0.84 13.96
N PRO A 176 8.16 0.71 12.63
CA PRO A 176 8.24 1.91 11.81
C PRO A 176 7.09 2.84 12.24
N GLN A 177 7.40 3.98 12.86
CA GLN A 177 6.37 4.95 13.28
C GLN A 177 6.03 5.89 12.11
N THR A 178 6.09 5.34 10.89
CA THR A 178 5.54 6.04 9.73
C THR A 178 4.03 5.87 9.81
N ASP A 179 3.36 6.99 9.58
CA ASP A 179 1.94 7.25 9.63
C ASP A 179 1.79 8.27 8.49
N SER A 180 1.77 7.73 7.27
CA SER A 180 2.01 8.45 6.02
C SER A 180 0.91 9.46 5.72
N ASP A 181 -0.31 9.14 6.12
CA ASP A 181 -1.52 9.97 6.03
C ASP A 181 -1.86 10.78 7.29
N GLY A 182 -1.20 10.50 8.42
CA GLY A 182 -1.38 11.24 9.67
C GLY A 182 -2.70 10.94 10.38
N ASP A 183 -3.30 9.80 10.08
CA ASP A 183 -4.56 9.32 10.64
C ASP A 183 -4.36 8.78 12.09
N GLY A 184 -3.12 8.44 12.45
CA GLY A 184 -2.72 7.98 13.78
C GLY A 184 -2.74 6.46 13.96
N ILE A 185 -3.16 5.73 12.93
CA ILE A 185 -2.73 4.38 12.62
C ILE A 185 -1.34 4.49 11.95
N ILE A 186 -0.62 3.38 11.91
CA ILE A 186 0.78 3.33 11.48
C ILE A 186 0.78 2.45 10.26
N ASP A 187 1.59 2.78 9.25
CA ASP A 187 1.50 2.17 7.92
C ASP A 187 1.41 0.64 7.96
N VAL A 188 2.20 0.02 8.85
CA VAL A 188 2.22 -1.44 9.01
C VAL A 188 0.91 -2.11 9.52
N VAL A 189 -0.05 -1.31 9.99
CA VAL A 189 -1.38 -1.72 10.48
C VAL A 189 -2.49 -1.05 9.67
N ASP A 190 -2.17 0.04 8.99
CA ASP A 190 -3.08 0.68 8.06
C ASP A 190 -3.37 -0.27 6.89
N LEU A 191 -4.52 -0.10 6.26
CA LEU A 191 -4.90 -0.81 5.05
C LEU A 191 -5.02 0.12 3.85
N ASP A 192 -4.86 1.43 4.06
CA ASP A 192 -5.04 2.52 3.09
C ASP A 192 -4.08 3.66 3.51
N ASP A 193 -2.77 3.42 3.26
CA ASP A 193 -1.64 4.21 3.79
C ASP A 193 -1.64 5.70 3.40
N ASP A 194 -2.39 6.06 2.36
CA ASP A 194 -2.56 7.44 1.90
C ASP A 194 -4.00 7.96 1.96
N ASN A 195 -4.95 7.13 2.42
CA ASN A 195 -6.35 7.49 2.63
C ASN A 195 -7.03 8.03 1.35
N ASP A 196 -6.60 7.59 0.17
CA ASP A 196 -7.23 7.88 -1.12
C ASP A 196 -8.46 6.98 -1.38
N GLY A 197 -8.63 5.91 -0.59
CA GLY A 197 -9.75 4.99 -0.65
C GLY A 197 -9.49 3.71 -1.43
N ILE A 198 -8.30 3.53 -2.00
CA ILE A 198 -7.77 2.27 -2.50
C ILE A 198 -6.97 1.64 -1.35
N THR A 199 -7.06 0.32 -1.19
CA THR A 199 -6.28 -0.36 -0.14
C THR A 199 -4.91 -0.75 -0.69
N ASP A 200 -3.87 -0.79 0.15
CA ASP A 200 -2.52 -1.19 -0.28
C ASP A 200 -2.51 -2.56 -1.02
N GLU A 201 -3.39 -3.51 -0.65
CA GLU A 201 -3.51 -4.82 -1.34
C GLU A 201 -3.95 -4.69 -2.81
N GLU A 202 -4.75 -3.67 -3.15
CA GLU A 202 -5.25 -3.35 -4.49
C GLU A 202 -4.33 -2.40 -5.28
N GLU A 203 -3.30 -1.85 -4.64
CA GLU A 203 -2.28 -0.98 -5.25
C GLU A 203 -1.04 -1.74 -5.74
N TYR A 204 -0.93 -3.01 -5.37
CA TYR A 204 0.14 -3.87 -5.84
C TYR A 204 -0.07 -4.33 -7.31
N CYS A 205 0.85 -4.00 -8.24
CA CYS A 205 0.65 -4.34 -9.67
C CYS A 205 0.71 -5.85 -10.00
N SER A 206 1.23 -6.69 -9.11
CA SER A 206 1.30 -8.12 -9.42
C SER A 206 1.08 -8.98 -8.19
N SER A 207 0.08 -9.87 -8.28
CA SER A 207 -0.13 -10.93 -7.31
C SER A 207 0.22 -12.29 -7.93
N ILE A 208 1.07 -13.04 -7.23
CA ILE A 208 1.39 -14.42 -7.57
C ILE A 208 0.72 -15.31 -6.53
N ASN A 209 -0.30 -16.04 -6.96
CA ASN A 209 -0.82 -17.18 -6.18
C ASN A 209 -0.20 -18.48 -6.70
N ALA A 210 0.59 -19.12 -5.84
CA ALA A 210 1.22 -20.41 -6.11
C ALA A 210 0.62 -21.48 -5.18
N SER A 211 -0.13 -22.43 -5.75
CA SER A 211 -0.68 -23.62 -5.04
C SER A 211 0.38 -24.66 -4.62
N PHE A 212 1.64 -24.23 -4.53
CA PHE A 212 2.85 -25.06 -4.49
C PHE A 212 2.99 -25.91 -3.22
N LEU A 213 2.21 -25.65 -2.17
CA LEU A 213 2.48 -26.22 -0.85
C LEU A 213 1.82 -27.58 -0.58
N THR A 214 1.19 -28.20 -1.58
CA THR A 214 0.66 -29.57 -1.39
C THR A 214 1.79 -30.62 -1.37
N SER A 215 1.99 -31.28 -0.22
CA SER A 215 2.92 -32.40 -0.04
C SER A 215 2.24 -33.52 0.72
N SER A 216 2.60 -34.78 0.42
CA SER A 216 2.17 -35.97 1.16
C SER A 216 3.31 -36.69 1.87
N ASP A 217 4.52 -36.10 1.89
CA ASP A 217 5.74 -36.71 2.41
C ASP A 217 6.66 -35.64 3.05
N VAL A 218 7.62 -36.11 3.86
CA VAL A 218 8.70 -35.31 4.49
C VAL A 218 9.68 -34.69 3.47
N GLY A 219 10.38 -33.63 3.88
CA GLY A 219 11.49 -33.01 3.15
C GLY A 219 11.21 -31.59 2.62
N GLU A 220 12.19 -31.09 1.86
CA GLU A 220 12.25 -29.69 1.39
C GLU A 220 11.40 -29.46 0.12
N ARG A 221 10.73 -28.31 0.07
CA ARG A 221 10.00 -27.78 -1.09
C ARG A 221 10.37 -26.33 -1.26
N SER A 222 10.87 -25.98 -2.44
CA SER A 222 11.28 -24.63 -2.76
C SER A 222 10.47 -24.08 -3.93
N VAL A 223 9.80 -22.94 -3.72
CA VAL A 223 9.22 -22.14 -4.80
C VAL A 223 10.05 -20.89 -4.97
N VAL A 224 10.26 -20.54 -6.23
CA VAL A 224 10.89 -19.28 -6.58
C VAL A 224 9.77 -18.39 -7.07
N ILE A 225 9.58 -17.29 -6.38
CA ILE A 225 8.60 -16.28 -6.75
C ILE A 225 9.37 -15.07 -7.22
N ASN A 226 8.92 -14.55 -8.35
CA ASN A 226 9.44 -13.30 -8.85
C ASN A 226 8.79 -12.18 -8.06
N HIS A 227 9.48 -11.74 -7.01
CA HIS A 227 9.04 -10.67 -6.12
C HIS A 227 10.17 -9.64 -6.17
N THR A 228 10.18 -8.84 -7.24
CA THR A 228 11.30 -7.96 -7.58
C THR A 228 11.33 -6.66 -6.78
N ASP A 229 10.56 -6.51 -5.72
CA ASP A 229 10.71 -5.38 -4.80
C ASP A 229 10.44 -5.75 -3.34
N THR A 230 10.25 -4.76 -2.46
CA THR A 230 9.50 -4.90 -1.20
C THR A 230 8.03 -5.21 -1.49
N GLY A 231 7.32 -5.80 -0.52
CA GLY A 231 5.92 -6.19 -0.71
C GLY A 231 5.44 -7.22 0.29
N TYR A 232 4.21 -7.68 0.09
CA TYR A 232 3.48 -8.51 1.03
C TYR A 232 3.51 -9.99 0.63
N LEU A 233 3.80 -10.87 1.59
CA LEU A 233 3.75 -12.31 1.44
C LEU A 233 2.79 -12.93 2.45
N ARG A 234 1.93 -13.81 1.98
CA ARG A 234 1.01 -14.60 2.79
C ARG A 234 1.13 -16.09 2.46
N LEU A 235 1.51 -16.91 3.43
CA LEU A 235 1.45 -18.37 3.34
C LEU A 235 0.26 -18.89 4.15
N ASP A 236 -0.69 -19.47 3.43
CA ASP A 236 -1.90 -20.06 4.00
C ASP A 236 -1.83 -21.58 3.97
N PHE A 237 -1.72 -22.19 5.15
CA PHE A 237 -1.80 -23.64 5.32
C PHE A 237 -3.24 -24.07 5.54
N SER A 238 -3.85 -24.70 4.53
CA SER A 238 -5.15 -25.37 4.66
C SER A 238 -5.08 -26.61 5.56
N SER A 239 -3.96 -27.32 5.58
CA SER A 239 -3.65 -28.38 6.53
C SER A 239 -2.15 -28.56 6.62
N MET A 240 -1.64 -29.10 7.72
CA MET A 240 -0.20 -29.24 7.90
C MET A 240 0.22 -30.42 8.74
N ASP A 241 1.46 -30.86 8.51
CA ASP A 241 2.23 -31.63 9.49
C ASP A 241 2.41 -30.76 10.74
N ASN A 242 2.71 -31.41 11.85
CA ASN A 242 2.78 -30.77 13.15
C ASN A 242 3.87 -29.70 13.21
N SER A 243 4.93 -29.81 12.39
CA SER A 243 6.02 -28.84 12.36
C SER A 243 6.55 -28.52 10.97
N PHE A 244 7.06 -27.30 10.80
CA PHE A 244 7.77 -26.89 9.60
C PHE A 244 8.89 -25.87 9.87
N GLN A 245 9.86 -25.83 8.96
CA GLN A 245 10.81 -24.71 8.85
C GLN A 245 10.52 -23.95 7.56
N LEU A 246 10.56 -22.61 7.62
CA LEU A 246 10.54 -21.76 6.44
C LEU A 246 11.83 -20.96 6.36
N ASP A 247 12.49 -21.03 5.20
CA ASP A 247 13.63 -20.21 4.85
C ASP A 247 13.25 -19.33 3.65
N ILE A 248 13.57 -18.04 3.71
CA ILE A 248 13.40 -17.09 2.61
C ILE A 248 14.79 -16.60 2.21
N ASN A 249 15.17 -16.86 0.95
CA ASN A 249 16.52 -16.60 0.43
C ASN A 249 17.64 -17.25 1.24
N GLY A 250 17.35 -18.39 1.87
CA GLY A 250 18.28 -19.08 2.77
C GLY A 250 18.44 -18.44 4.15
N SER A 251 17.63 -17.42 4.49
CA SER A 251 17.49 -16.90 5.84
C SER A 251 16.27 -17.53 6.50
N THR A 252 16.46 -18.15 7.65
CA THR A 252 15.34 -18.75 8.39
C THR A 252 14.43 -17.68 8.99
N ILE A 253 13.12 -17.89 8.93
CA ILE A 253 12.14 -16.99 9.56
C ILE A 253 12.20 -17.01 11.08
N HIS A 254 12.65 -18.12 11.68
CA HIS A 254 12.70 -18.32 13.11
C HIS A 254 13.86 -19.28 13.44
N PRO A 255 14.62 -19.07 14.52
CA PRO A 255 15.79 -19.90 14.85
C PRO A 255 15.44 -21.36 15.19
N SER A 256 14.20 -21.64 15.58
CA SER A 256 13.67 -22.98 15.83
C SER A 256 12.64 -23.37 14.77
N VAL A 257 12.45 -24.68 14.58
CA VAL A 257 11.35 -25.22 13.78
C VAL A 257 10.02 -24.90 14.47
N LEU A 258 9.01 -24.46 13.72
CA LEU A 258 7.69 -24.12 14.25
C LEU A 258 6.91 -25.41 14.49
N GLU A 259 6.50 -25.70 15.73
CA GLU A 259 5.76 -26.91 16.12
C GLU A 259 4.40 -26.58 16.75
N PHE A 260 3.33 -27.21 16.25
CA PHE A 260 1.93 -26.83 16.50
C PHE A 260 1.12 -27.91 17.24
N GLU A 261 1.60 -29.14 17.33
CA GLU A 261 0.96 -30.22 18.09
C GLU A 261 1.55 -30.38 19.51
N ASN A 262 0.66 -30.28 20.49
CA ASN A 262 1.01 -30.57 21.87
C ASN A 262 1.49 -32.03 22.05
N GLY A 263 2.72 -32.20 22.52
CA GLY A 263 3.34 -33.49 22.80
C GLY A 263 4.22 -34.05 21.67
N ALA A 264 4.41 -33.31 20.58
CA ALA A 264 5.24 -33.69 19.44
C ALA A 264 6.59 -32.94 19.35
N LEU A 265 7.12 -32.42 20.47
CA LEU A 265 8.36 -31.61 20.44
C LEU A 265 9.60 -32.48 20.14
N ASP A 266 10.25 -32.23 19.01
CA ASP A 266 11.55 -32.80 18.68
C ASP A 266 12.69 -31.80 18.92
N ALA A 267 13.93 -32.26 18.76
CA ALA A 267 15.11 -31.47 19.07
C ALA A 267 15.35 -30.37 18.02
N GLY A 268 15.23 -29.11 18.44
CA GLY A 268 15.35 -27.94 17.56
C GLY A 268 14.02 -27.26 17.26
N ASP A 269 12.93 -27.81 17.79
CA ASP A 269 11.58 -27.29 17.62
C ASP A 269 11.21 -26.36 18.78
N GLU A 270 10.27 -25.45 18.50
CA GLU A 270 9.66 -24.57 19.48
C GLU A 270 8.13 -24.61 19.31
N TYR A 271 7.40 -24.70 20.41
CA TYR A 271 5.95 -24.74 20.37
C TYR A 271 5.38 -23.38 19.99
N PHE A 272 4.40 -23.36 19.08
CA PHE A 272 3.63 -22.15 18.78
C PHE A 272 2.21 -22.28 19.34
N VAL A 273 1.80 -21.26 20.08
CA VAL A 273 0.54 -21.22 20.84
C VAL A 273 -0.20 -19.91 20.59
N PHE A 274 -1.50 -19.89 20.84
CA PHE A 274 -2.27 -18.64 20.77
C PHE A 274 -1.84 -17.67 21.86
N GLN A 275 -1.52 -16.45 21.49
CA GLN A 275 -1.11 -15.41 22.44
C GLN A 275 -2.19 -15.11 23.49
N SER A 276 -3.46 -15.30 23.12
CA SER A 276 -4.60 -14.98 23.99
C SER A 276 -4.69 -15.87 25.24
N ASP A 277 -4.28 -17.14 25.16
CA ASP A 277 -4.44 -18.09 26.27
C ASP A 277 -3.38 -19.21 26.36
N GLY A 278 -2.35 -19.17 25.52
CA GLY A 278 -1.28 -20.17 25.46
C GLY A 278 -1.74 -21.55 25.03
N SER A 279 -2.93 -21.67 24.42
CA SER A 279 -3.42 -22.96 23.92
C SER A 279 -2.87 -23.30 22.54
N PHE A 280 -2.82 -24.59 22.24
CA PHE A 280 -2.43 -25.10 20.94
C PHE A 280 -3.59 -25.08 19.96
N ILE A 281 -3.27 -25.05 18.67
CA ILE A 281 -4.22 -25.34 17.61
C ILE A 281 -4.75 -26.77 17.73
N SER A 282 -6.07 -26.97 17.56
CA SER A 282 -6.63 -28.32 17.59
C SER A 282 -6.56 -28.96 16.19
N GLN A 283 -5.93 -30.13 16.09
CA GLN A 283 -5.85 -30.93 14.86
C GLN A 283 -5.29 -30.12 13.67
N PRO A 284 -4.04 -29.64 13.71
CA PRO A 284 -3.43 -28.85 12.63
C PRO A 284 -3.46 -29.55 11.26
N TRP A 285 -3.46 -30.88 11.24
CA TRP A 285 -3.55 -31.72 10.04
C TRP A 285 -4.95 -31.83 9.41
N VAL A 286 -5.99 -31.20 9.99
CA VAL A 286 -7.35 -31.22 9.45
C VAL A 286 -7.73 -29.84 8.97
N ALA A 287 -8.17 -29.74 7.71
CA ALA A 287 -8.63 -28.47 7.16
C ALA A 287 -9.85 -27.89 7.88
N ASN A 288 -9.92 -26.56 7.92
CA ASN A 288 -11.04 -25.86 8.50
C ASN A 288 -12.28 -25.99 7.60
N SER A 289 -13.46 -26.24 8.18
CA SER A 289 -14.71 -26.42 7.45
C SER A 289 -15.33 -25.12 6.93
N ASN A 290 -14.90 -23.96 7.42
CA ASN A 290 -15.42 -22.64 7.04
C ASN A 290 -14.53 -21.91 6.03
N GLY A 291 -13.43 -22.51 5.59
CA GLY A 291 -12.57 -21.96 4.53
C GLY A 291 -11.42 -21.06 4.99
N VAL A 292 -11.32 -20.70 6.28
CA VAL A 292 -10.12 -20.01 6.80
C VAL A 292 -8.92 -20.98 6.92
N PRO A 293 -7.68 -20.53 6.72
CA PRO A 293 -6.51 -21.40 6.83
C PRO A 293 -6.30 -21.87 8.27
N ARG A 294 -5.60 -22.99 8.46
CA ARG A 294 -5.19 -23.46 9.79
C ARG A 294 -4.09 -22.60 10.37
N ILE A 295 -3.11 -22.24 9.56
CA ILE A 295 -2.05 -21.29 9.87
C ILE A 295 -1.92 -20.32 8.70
N ARG A 296 -1.79 -19.03 9.01
CA ARG A 296 -1.42 -17.96 8.09
C ARG A 296 -0.14 -17.33 8.59
N LEU A 297 0.89 -17.36 7.76
CA LEU A 297 2.11 -16.60 8.01
C LEU A 297 2.13 -15.41 7.07
N VAL A 298 2.34 -14.22 7.61
CA VAL A 298 2.45 -12.96 6.86
C VAL A 298 3.88 -12.44 6.97
N VAL A 299 4.45 -11.97 5.87
CA VAL A 299 5.65 -11.14 5.84
C VAL A 299 5.28 -9.84 5.15
N ASN A 300 5.34 -8.71 5.84
CA ASN A 300 4.99 -7.39 5.28
C ASN A 300 6.13 -6.78 4.44
N GLU A 301 5.94 -5.59 3.87
CA GLU A 301 6.96 -4.90 3.06
C GLU A 301 8.24 -4.57 3.84
N TYR A 302 8.15 -4.44 5.15
CA TYR A 302 9.31 -4.27 6.04
C TYR A 302 10.02 -5.59 6.41
N GLY A 303 9.53 -6.73 5.94
CA GLY A 303 10.08 -8.05 6.20
C GLY A 303 9.74 -8.61 7.58
N GLN A 304 8.85 -7.97 8.33
CA GLN A 304 8.40 -8.42 9.64
C GLN A 304 7.39 -9.54 9.49
N ILE A 305 7.41 -10.50 10.43
CA ILE A 305 6.61 -11.71 10.33
C ILE A 305 5.54 -11.76 11.42
N SER A 306 4.31 -12.01 10.98
CA SER A 306 3.17 -12.33 11.85
C SER A 306 2.69 -13.75 11.58
N LEU A 307 2.25 -14.45 12.62
CA LEU A 307 1.74 -15.82 12.52
C LEU A 307 0.36 -15.90 13.17
N TYR A 308 -0.63 -16.33 12.40
CA TYR A 308 -1.99 -16.50 12.87
C TYR A 308 -2.45 -17.94 12.71
N GLY A 309 -3.40 -18.37 13.54
CA GLY A 309 -3.97 -19.71 13.45
C GLY A 309 -5.46 -19.77 13.71
N SER A 310 -6.11 -20.80 13.17
CA SER A 310 -7.51 -21.08 13.45
C SER A 310 -7.61 -22.10 14.59
N ARG A 311 -8.10 -21.66 15.76
CA ARG A 311 -8.16 -22.46 17.00
C ARG A 311 -8.74 -23.87 16.82
N THR A 312 -9.85 -23.97 16.11
CA THR A 312 -10.53 -25.24 15.83
C THR A 312 -10.68 -25.48 14.33
N THR A 313 -11.06 -26.70 13.95
CA THR A 313 -11.43 -27.05 12.56
C THR A 313 -12.71 -26.34 12.08
N SER A 314 -13.36 -25.52 12.89
CA SER A 314 -14.58 -24.78 12.54
C SER A 314 -14.52 -23.31 12.99
N SER A 315 -13.32 -22.77 13.20
CA SER A 315 -13.16 -21.33 13.48
C SER A 315 -13.57 -20.51 12.26
N THR A 316 -14.08 -19.30 12.48
CA THR A 316 -14.44 -18.34 11.42
C THR A 316 -13.44 -17.19 11.30
N THR A 317 -12.51 -17.08 12.23
CA THR A 317 -11.47 -16.06 12.29
C THR A 317 -10.13 -16.70 12.62
N LEU A 318 -9.06 -15.96 12.37
CA LEU A 318 -7.70 -16.29 12.79
C LEU A 318 -7.37 -15.55 14.09
N GLU A 319 -6.43 -16.09 14.86
CA GLU A 319 -5.93 -15.50 16.10
C GLU A 319 -4.40 -15.48 16.06
N LEU A 320 -3.80 -14.41 16.58
CA LEU A 320 -2.35 -14.25 16.64
C LEU A 320 -1.70 -15.36 17.49
N MET A 321 -0.58 -15.88 17.00
CA MET A 321 0.20 -16.94 17.61
C MET A 321 1.63 -16.48 17.90
N GLU A 322 2.23 -17.07 18.92
CA GLU A 322 3.59 -16.76 19.37
C GLU A 322 4.35 -18.04 19.72
N ALA A 323 5.68 -17.97 19.70
CA ALA A 323 6.52 -19.02 20.25
C ALA A 323 6.31 -19.10 21.77
N GLN A 324 6.09 -20.30 22.31
CA GLN A 324 5.87 -20.53 23.74
C GLN A 324 7.06 -20.06 24.58
N GLY A 325 8.28 -20.20 24.07
CA GLY A 325 9.51 -19.69 24.65
C GLY A 325 9.75 -18.19 24.42
N GLY A 326 8.85 -17.49 23.73
CA GLY A 326 8.94 -16.04 23.49
C GLY A 326 10.07 -15.62 22.54
N THR A 327 10.62 -16.55 21.77
CA THR A 327 11.61 -16.20 20.75
C THR A 327 10.90 -15.52 19.56
N PRO A 328 11.31 -14.31 19.16
CA PRO A 328 10.65 -13.61 18.06
C PRO A 328 11.04 -14.18 16.69
N PHE A 329 10.24 -13.87 15.68
CA PHE A 329 10.64 -14.08 14.29
C PHE A 329 11.82 -13.19 13.90
N ASN A 330 12.63 -13.66 12.96
CA ASN A 330 13.62 -12.85 12.27
C ASN A 330 12.92 -11.93 11.26
N THR A 331 13.44 -10.71 11.09
CA THR A 331 13.08 -9.86 9.95
C THR A 331 13.74 -10.40 8.67
N ILE A 332 12.97 -10.50 7.60
CA ILE A 332 13.41 -11.02 6.32
C ILE A 332 13.79 -9.84 5.41
N PRO A 333 15.07 -9.69 5.03
CA PRO A 333 15.43 -8.68 4.05
C PRO A 333 14.93 -9.13 2.67
N TRP A 334 13.96 -8.39 2.14
CA TRP A 334 13.60 -8.48 0.73
C TRP A 334 14.83 -8.20 -0.14
N ILE A 335 14.92 -8.86 -1.30
CA ILE A 335 15.96 -8.57 -2.28
C ILE A 335 15.30 -7.90 -3.49
N PRO A 336 15.21 -6.55 -3.49
CA PRO A 336 14.70 -5.82 -4.63
C PRO A 336 15.45 -6.17 -5.93
N GLY A 337 14.72 -6.13 -7.03
CA GLY A 337 15.10 -6.48 -8.39
C GLY A 337 15.42 -7.95 -8.63
N ASN A 338 15.12 -8.88 -7.72
CA ASN A 338 15.54 -10.29 -7.84
C ASN A 338 14.46 -11.29 -7.41
N ASN A 339 14.57 -12.52 -7.92
CA ASN A 339 13.71 -13.62 -7.47
C ASN A 339 13.96 -13.97 -5.99
N ASN A 340 12.88 -14.07 -5.22
CA ASN A 340 12.92 -14.55 -3.85
C ASN A 340 12.62 -16.05 -3.82
N THR A 341 13.42 -16.82 -3.09
CA THR A 341 13.26 -18.28 -2.96
C THR A 341 12.70 -18.64 -1.60
N PHE A 342 11.54 -19.28 -1.58
CA PHE A 342 10.83 -19.72 -0.39
C PHE A 342 10.99 -21.22 -0.26
N THR A 343 11.66 -21.63 0.81
CA THR A 343 12.01 -23.03 1.07
C THR A 343 11.28 -23.48 2.32
N LEU A 344 10.23 -24.27 2.12
CA LEU A 344 9.49 -24.93 3.20
C LEU A 344 10.05 -26.33 3.41
N THR A 345 10.44 -26.65 4.64
CA THR A 345 10.92 -27.98 5.01
C THR A 345 9.90 -28.65 5.93
N ASN A 346 9.30 -29.74 5.44
CA ASN A 346 8.52 -30.64 6.29
C ASN A 346 9.46 -31.53 7.11
N GLN A 347 9.36 -31.48 8.44
CA GLN A 347 10.15 -32.34 9.31
C GLN A 347 9.54 -33.74 9.43
N ALA A 348 10.36 -34.72 9.81
CA ALA A 348 9.86 -36.07 10.05
C ALA A 348 9.39 -36.19 11.50
N GLY A 349 8.11 -36.42 11.72
CA GLY A 349 7.51 -36.51 13.06
C GLY A 349 6.40 -37.57 13.19
N PRO A 350 5.78 -37.68 14.36
CA PRO A 350 4.61 -38.54 14.57
C PRO A 350 3.32 -37.85 14.07
N GLY A 351 2.70 -38.33 13.00
CA GLY A 351 1.45 -37.73 12.49
C GLY A 351 1.25 -37.98 11.00
N PRO A 352 0.21 -37.41 10.37
CA PRO A 352 0.10 -37.35 8.92
C PRO A 352 1.20 -36.46 8.33
N GLU A 353 2.03 -37.02 7.45
CA GLU A 353 3.12 -36.27 6.84
C GLU A 353 2.62 -35.46 5.64
N GLY A 354 2.77 -34.13 5.69
CA GLY A 354 2.51 -33.25 4.54
C GLY A 354 1.73 -31.97 4.83
N PHE A 355 1.69 -31.08 3.83
CA PHE A 355 1.00 -29.80 3.89
C PHE A 355 0.00 -29.68 2.76
N THR A 356 -1.01 -28.84 2.93
CA THR A 356 -1.81 -28.29 1.83
C THR A 356 -1.98 -26.80 2.08
N GLY A 357 -1.97 -26.00 1.02
CA GLY A 357 -2.00 -24.55 1.19
C GLY A 357 -1.66 -23.79 -0.08
N GLU A 358 -1.68 -22.47 0.05
CA GLU A 358 -1.37 -21.52 -1.00
C GLU A 358 -0.36 -20.51 -0.48
N LEU A 359 0.48 -20.04 -1.40
CA LEU A 359 1.36 -18.93 -1.17
C LEU A 359 0.87 -17.79 -2.07
N PHE A 360 0.52 -16.67 -1.44
CA PHE A 360 0.25 -15.39 -2.09
C PHE A 360 1.44 -14.46 -1.87
N ALA A 361 1.88 -13.79 -2.93
CA ALA A 361 2.95 -12.81 -2.88
C ALA A 361 2.54 -11.65 -3.79
N SER A 362 2.59 -10.42 -3.29
CA SER A 362 2.39 -9.21 -4.07
C SER A 362 3.72 -8.50 -4.31
N ALA A 363 3.75 -7.44 -5.11
CA ALA A 363 4.91 -6.56 -5.21
C ALA A 363 4.41 -5.12 -5.15
N ILE A 364 5.08 -4.31 -4.35
CA ILE A 364 4.87 -2.86 -4.33
C ILE A 364 5.16 -2.30 -5.73
N CYS A 365 4.42 -1.26 -6.07
CA CYS A 365 4.50 -0.56 -7.33
C CYS A 365 4.79 0.91 -7.20
N ASP A 366 5.24 1.46 -8.32
CA ASP A 366 5.57 2.86 -8.59
C ASP A 366 5.26 2.97 -10.09
N THR A 367 3.97 3.13 -10.39
CA THR A 367 3.40 2.96 -11.74
C THR A 367 4.04 3.92 -12.73
N ASP A 368 4.27 5.16 -12.30
CA ASP A 368 4.81 6.24 -13.12
C ASP A 368 6.35 6.35 -13.03
N GLY A 369 6.97 5.75 -12.02
CA GLY A 369 8.41 5.64 -11.85
C GLY A 369 9.05 6.87 -11.20
N ASP A 370 8.32 7.63 -10.40
CA ASP A 370 8.83 8.83 -9.72
C ASP A 370 9.58 8.54 -8.40
N GLY A 371 9.45 7.32 -7.88
CA GLY A 371 10.08 6.84 -6.66
C GLY A 371 9.22 6.94 -5.40
N ILE A 372 7.95 7.32 -5.52
CA ILE A 372 6.88 7.12 -4.55
C ILE A 372 6.14 5.84 -4.97
N SER A 373 5.74 5.05 -3.98
CA SER A 373 5.00 3.83 -4.28
C SER A 373 3.51 4.12 -4.29
N ASN A 374 2.73 3.41 -5.10
CA ASN A 374 1.30 3.68 -5.29
C ASN A 374 0.57 3.84 -3.95
N GLU A 375 0.86 2.97 -2.97
CA GLU A 375 0.27 3.05 -1.61
C GLU A 375 0.59 4.34 -0.82
N PHE A 376 1.40 5.23 -1.37
CA PHE A 376 1.74 6.55 -0.84
C PHE A 376 1.54 7.68 -1.86
N ASP A 377 1.05 7.37 -3.05
CA ASP A 377 0.97 8.26 -4.21
C ASP A 377 -0.49 8.59 -4.54
N LEU A 378 -0.86 9.87 -4.46
CA LEU A 378 -2.23 10.30 -4.69
C LEU A 378 -2.59 10.45 -6.19
N ASP A 379 -1.63 10.28 -7.11
CA ASP A 379 -1.78 10.31 -8.57
C ASP A 379 -0.79 9.31 -9.19
N SER A 380 -1.10 8.02 -9.04
CA SER A 380 -0.18 6.89 -9.32
C SER A 380 0.33 6.82 -10.76
N ASP A 381 -0.34 7.44 -11.73
CA ASP A 381 0.08 7.46 -13.13
C ASP A 381 0.52 8.85 -13.63
N ASN A 382 0.40 9.88 -12.79
CA ASN A 382 0.82 11.25 -13.02
C ASN A 382 0.14 11.94 -14.22
N ASP A 383 -1.09 11.54 -14.53
CA ASP A 383 -1.92 12.12 -15.58
C ASP A 383 -2.65 13.41 -15.13
N GLY A 384 -2.66 13.70 -13.82
CA GLY A 384 -3.26 14.89 -13.25
C GLY A 384 -4.72 14.73 -12.78
N ILE A 385 -5.24 13.52 -12.76
CA ILE A 385 -6.42 13.11 -12.01
C ILE A 385 -5.92 12.53 -10.66
N TYR A 386 -6.77 12.48 -9.63
CA TYR A 386 -6.36 11.84 -8.36
C TYR A 386 -6.88 10.40 -8.35
N ASP A 387 -6.16 9.50 -7.70
CA ASP A 387 -6.52 8.09 -7.55
C ASP A 387 -7.91 7.94 -6.88
N ILE A 388 -8.24 8.76 -5.86
CA ILE A 388 -9.58 8.86 -5.25
C ILE A 388 -10.71 9.18 -6.25
N VAL A 389 -10.42 9.90 -7.34
CA VAL A 389 -11.38 10.22 -8.40
C VAL A 389 -11.53 9.04 -9.35
N GLU A 390 -10.42 8.41 -9.71
CA GLU A 390 -10.33 7.33 -10.69
C GLU A 390 -10.79 6.00 -10.16
N SER A 391 -10.52 5.69 -8.89
CA SER A 391 -11.06 4.53 -8.19
C SER A 391 -12.59 4.52 -8.18
N GLY A 392 -13.20 5.70 -8.28
CA GLY A 392 -14.65 5.89 -8.22
C GLY A 392 -15.20 5.89 -6.80
N VAL A 393 -14.35 5.87 -5.76
CA VAL A 393 -14.76 5.81 -4.35
C VAL A 393 -15.61 7.02 -3.93
N LEU A 394 -15.45 8.18 -4.59
CA LEU A 394 -16.30 9.36 -4.38
C LEU A 394 -17.79 9.15 -4.71
N ASN A 395 -18.14 8.06 -5.42
CA ASN A 395 -19.53 7.67 -5.67
C ASN A 395 -20.17 6.96 -4.47
N GLU A 396 -19.37 6.54 -3.50
CA GLU A 396 -19.84 5.80 -2.33
C GLU A 396 -20.51 6.70 -1.30
N SER A 397 -21.50 6.12 -0.62
CA SER A 397 -22.36 6.88 0.29
C SER A 397 -21.60 7.28 1.56
N GLY A 398 -21.24 8.56 1.66
CA GLY A 398 -20.60 9.11 2.86
C GLY A 398 -19.12 9.38 2.68
N VAL A 399 -18.59 9.13 1.47
CA VAL A 399 -17.26 9.53 1.03
C VAL A 399 -17.35 10.92 0.41
N THR A 400 -16.40 11.80 0.71
CA THR A 400 -16.27 13.13 0.11
C THR A 400 -14.80 13.54 0.08
N ASP A 401 -14.40 14.31 -0.92
CA ASP A 401 -13.14 15.07 -0.95
C ASP A 401 -13.49 16.56 -1.21
N SER A 402 -13.74 17.31 -0.14
CA SER A 402 -14.26 18.69 -0.22
C SER A 402 -13.15 19.73 -0.32
N ASN A 403 -11.97 19.40 0.18
CA ASN A 403 -10.71 20.16 0.13
C ASN A 403 -9.94 19.90 -1.17
N ASN A 404 -10.28 18.84 -1.90
CA ASN A 404 -9.67 18.47 -3.18
C ASN A 404 -8.16 18.27 -2.99
N ASP A 405 -7.80 17.45 -2.00
CA ASP A 405 -6.41 17.10 -1.68
C ASP A 405 -6.10 15.61 -1.91
N GLY A 406 -6.97 14.90 -2.65
CA GLY A 406 -6.75 13.52 -3.05
C GLY A 406 -7.14 12.50 -1.97
N ARG A 407 -7.61 12.95 -0.80
CA ARG A 407 -7.87 12.07 0.35
C ARG A 407 -9.33 12.11 0.78
N ILE A 408 -9.79 11.01 1.38
CA ILE A 408 -11.14 10.93 1.94
C ILE A 408 -11.26 11.87 3.14
N ASP A 409 -12.21 12.81 3.06
CA ASP A 409 -12.53 13.70 4.18
C ASP A 409 -12.96 12.90 5.42
N GLY A 410 -12.18 13.08 6.48
CA GLY A 410 -12.51 12.53 7.79
C GLY A 410 -12.00 11.12 8.05
N ALA A 411 -11.24 10.52 7.12
CA ALA A 411 -10.55 9.25 7.29
C ALA A 411 -9.77 9.18 8.61
N THR A 412 -8.91 10.18 8.86
CA THR A 412 -8.21 10.46 10.15
C THR A 412 -9.03 10.42 11.45
N SER A 413 -10.36 10.44 11.38
CA SER A 413 -11.24 10.40 12.56
C SER A 413 -12.31 9.32 12.52
N SER A 414 -12.48 8.69 11.37
CA SER A 414 -13.55 7.74 11.07
C SER A 414 -13.00 6.50 10.37
N SER A 415 -11.75 6.17 10.65
CA SER A 415 -11.14 4.86 10.38
C SER A 415 -11.15 3.98 11.63
N GLY A 416 -11.18 2.67 11.40
CA GLY A 416 -11.20 1.63 12.44
C GLY A 416 -9.85 1.48 13.14
N SER A 417 -9.57 0.28 13.64
CA SER A 417 -8.21 -0.05 14.12
C SER A 417 -7.28 -0.51 12.99
N ASN A 418 -7.81 -0.58 11.77
CA ASN A 418 -7.19 -1.07 10.54
C ASN A 418 -6.97 0.05 9.50
N GLY A 419 -7.21 1.32 9.87
CA GLY A 419 -6.94 2.49 9.01
C GLY A 419 -7.88 2.70 7.81
N LEU A 420 -8.52 1.65 7.29
CA LEU A 420 -9.53 1.79 6.24
C LEU A 420 -10.76 2.60 6.69
N PHE A 421 -11.23 3.51 5.82
CA PHE A 421 -12.36 4.37 6.14
C PHE A 421 -13.67 3.59 6.36
N ASN A 422 -14.34 3.83 7.49
CA ASN A 422 -15.50 3.04 7.93
C ASN A 422 -16.67 2.98 6.92
N ALA A 423 -16.81 3.98 6.04
CA ALA A 423 -17.91 4.00 5.07
C ALA A 423 -17.67 3.08 3.88
N ILE A 424 -16.43 2.68 3.63
CA ILE A 424 -16.03 1.85 2.50
C ILE A 424 -15.60 0.45 2.90
N GLU A 425 -15.49 0.09 4.17
CA GLU A 425 -15.12 -1.27 4.60
C GLU A 425 -16.33 -2.17 4.95
N ASP A 426 -16.13 -3.49 4.86
CA ASP A 426 -17.13 -4.49 5.26
C ASP A 426 -17.11 -4.82 6.78
N VAL A 427 -15.92 -4.83 7.38
CA VAL A 427 -15.69 -5.11 8.80
C VAL A 427 -14.35 -4.53 9.29
N ASP A 428 -14.37 -3.91 10.48
CA ASP A 428 -13.19 -3.36 11.19
C ASP A 428 -12.26 -4.49 11.69
N THR A 429 -11.48 -5.06 10.78
CA THR A 429 -10.42 -6.06 11.02
C THR A 429 -9.26 -5.84 10.06
N GLU A 430 -8.09 -6.41 10.37
CA GLU A 430 -6.86 -6.44 9.52
C GLU A 430 -7.06 -7.07 8.12
N TYR A 431 -8.25 -7.58 7.80
CA TYR A 431 -8.58 -8.19 6.51
C TYR A 431 -9.87 -7.62 5.93
N ALA A 432 -10.20 -6.38 6.29
CA ALA A 432 -11.31 -5.66 5.71
C ALA A 432 -11.13 -5.60 4.19
N ILE A 433 -12.24 -5.70 3.46
CA ILE A 433 -12.23 -5.48 2.02
C ILE A 433 -13.06 -4.24 1.68
N PRO A 434 -12.69 -3.49 0.63
CA PRO A 434 -13.53 -2.44 0.10
C PRO A 434 -14.93 -2.96 -0.26
N SER A 435 -15.94 -2.20 0.10
CA SER A 435 -17.36 -2.46 -0.15
C SER A 435 -17.82 -1.97 -1.52
N TYR A 436 -16.93 -1.31 -2.25
CA TYR A 436 -17.09 -0.84 -3.62
C TYR A 436 -16.17 -1.62 -4.58
N SER A 437 -16.33 -1.38 -5.87
CA SER A 437 -15.42 -1.94 -6.88
C SER A 437 -14.63 -0.79 -7.47
N ILE A 438 -13.30 -0.89 -7.39
CA ILE A 438 -12.38 0.03 -8.05
C ILE A 438 -12.66 -0.02 -9.56
N LEU A 439 -12.63 1.14 -10.20
CA LEU A 439 -12.95 1.25 -11.62
C LEU A 439 -11.84 0.66 -12.51
N ASP A 440 -12.29 -0.04 -13.54
CA ASP A 440 -11.53 -0.65 -14.63
C ASP A 440 -12.42 -0.48 -15.87
N SER A 441 -12.29 0.68 -16.51
CA SER A 441 -13.24 1.21 -17.49
C SER A 441 -13.25 0.40 -18.80
N ASP A 442 -12.12 -0.19 -19.19
CA ASP A 442 -12.00 -1.06 -20.36
C ASP A 442 -12.07 -2.57 -20.04
N ALA A 443 -12.06 -2.93 -18.75
CA ALA A 443 -12.13 -4.29 -18.22
C ALA A 443 -10.93 -5.18 -18.61
N ASP A 444 -9.73 -4.60 -18.73
CA ASP A 444 -8.50 -5.32 -19.05
C ASP A 444 -7.78 -5.91 -17.82
N GLY A 445 -8.20 -5.50 -16.62
CA GLY A 445 -7.65 -5.93 -15.33
C GLY A 445 -6.62 -4.98 -14.74
N SER A 446 -6.40 -3.81 -15.34
CA SER A 446 -5.65 -2.67 -14.78
C SER A 446 -6.66 -1.62 -14.33
N TYR A 447 -6.52 -1.09 -13.12
CA TYR A 447 -7.44 -0.04 -12.63
C TYR A 447 -7.14 1.30 -13.28
N ASP A 448 -8.18 2.13 -13.40
CA ASP A 448 -8.14 3.44 -14.07
C ASP A 448 -6.99 4.30 -13.52
N ALA A 449 -6.81 4.35 -12.20
CA ALA A 449 -5.75 5.11 -11.51
C ALA A 449 -4.30 4.74 -11.89
N TYR A 450 -4.08 3.65 -12.64
CA TYR A 450 -2.74 3.15 -12.96
C TYR A 450 -2.43 3.14 -14.45
N VAL A 451 -3.27 3.75 -15.29
CA VAL A 451 -3.15 3.70 -16.74
C VAL A 451 -3.48 5.04 -17.37
N LEU A 452 -2.62 5.50 -18.28
CA LEU A 452 -2.79 6.79 -18.97
C LEU A 452 -3.93 6.85 -20.03
N ASP A 453 -4.75 5.79 -20.16
CA ASP A 453 -5.81 5.59 -21.19
C ASP A 453 -6.82 4.56 -20.65
N ALA A 454 -7.60 4.96 -19.65
CA ALA A 454 -8.49 4.09 -18.84
C ALA A 454 -9.59 3.40 -19.65
N ASP A 455 -10.07 4.01 -20.74
CA ASP A 455 -11.08 3.43 -21.61
C ASP A 455 -10.54 2.67 -22.84
N GLY A 456 -9.22 2.74 -23.05
CA GLY A 456 -8.47 2.01 -24.06
C GLY A 456 -8.77 2.42 -25.50
N ASP A 457 -9.21 3.66 -25.74
CA ASP A 457 -9.54 4.17 -27.07
C ASP A 457 -8.36 4.84 -27.80
N GLY A 458 -7.26 5.07 -27.09
CA GLY A 458 -6.03 5.68 -27.60
C GLY A 458 -5.98 7.20 -27.50
N CYS A 459 -6.88 7.82 -26.75
CA CYS A 459 -6.71 9.15 -26.17
C CYS A 459 -6.13 9.02 -24.76
N ASN A 460 -5.31 9.98 -24.33
CA ASN A 460 -4.79 9.92 -22.97
C ASN A 460 -5.75 10.63 -22.01
N ASP A 461 -5.90 10.09 -20.82
CA ASP A 461 -6.86 10.53 -19.80
C ASP A 461 -6.69 12.00 -19.42
N VAL A 462 -5.44 12.45 -19.18
CA VAL A 462 -5.07 13.86 -19.01
C VAL A 462 -5.71 14.80 -20.04
N ARG A 463 -5.84 14.36 -21.31
CA ARG A 463 -6.42 15.19 -22.38
C ARG A 463 -7.94 15.17 -22.35
N GLU A 464 -8.53 14.04 -22.00
CA GLU A 464 -9.98 13.83 -21.93
C GLU A 464 -10.57 14.50 -20.70
N ALA A 465 -9.87 14.42 -19.56
CA ALA A 465 -10.13 15.23 -18.38
C ALA A 465 -10.05 16.74 -18.64
N GLY A 466 -9.48 17.15 -19.78
CA GLY A 466 -9.41 18.54 -20.23
C GLY A 466 -8.19 19.29 -19.72
N PHE A 467 -7.16 18.58 -19.27
CA PHE A 467 -5.92 19.14 -18.75
C PHE A 467 -4.84 19.26 -19.82
N THR A 468 -3.72 19.88 -19.44
CA THR A 468 -2.66 20.24 -20.39
C THR A 468 -1.67 19.09 -20.57
N ASP A 469 -1.77 18.36 -21.69
CA ASP A 469 -0.69 17.53 -22.24
C ASP A 469 -0.28 18.05 -23.63
N THR A 470 0.78 18.86 -23.68
CA THR A 470 1.25 19.44 -24.95
C THR A 470 2.23 18.53 -25.72
N ASN A 471 2.67 17.45 -25.08
CA ASN A 471 3.73 16.55 -25.54
C ASN A 471 3.11 15.28 -26.13
N ASP A 472 1.84 15.00 -25.79
CA ASP A 472 1.12 13.78 -26.13
C ASP A 472 1.84 12.57 -25.52
N ASP A 473 2.35 12.72 -24.28
CA ASP A 473 3.01 11.64 -23.52
C ASP A 473 2.20 11.10 -22.35
N GLY A 474 0.98 11.60 -22.13
CA GLY A 474 0.01 11.08 -21.16
C GLY A 474 0.12 11.70 -19.77
N TYR A 475 1.25 12.32 -19.44
CA TYR A 475 1.45 12.95 -18.14
C TYR A 475 0.98 14.40 -18.11
N LEU A 476 0.62 14.90 -16.92
CA LEU A 476 0.23 16.28 -16.72
C LEU A 476 1.40 17.26 -16.96
N GLY A 477 1.23 18.15 -17.95
CA GLY A 477 2.10 19.29 -18.17
C GLY A 477 3.37 18.98 -18.99
N PRO A 478 4.49 19.67 -18.72
CA PRO A 478 5.69 19.58 -19.55
C PRO A 478 6.62 18.43 -19.12
N ASN A 479 7.43 17.93 -20.06
CA ASN A 479 8.52 16.99 -19.77
C ASN A 479 9.86 17.71 -19.46
N PRO A 480 10.54 17.42 -18.32
CA PRO A 480 10.21 16.42 -17.31
C PRO A 480 9.14 16.89 -16.32
N VAL A 481 8.31 15.93 -15.89
CA VAL A 481 7.36 16.07 -14.77
C VAL A 481 8.14 16.30 -13.47
N THR A 482 7.58 17.09 -12.57
CA THR A 482 8.06 17.22 -11.19
C THR A 482 6.91 17.04 -10.22
N ILE A 483 7.13 16.23 -9.19
CA ILE A 483 6.15 15.85 -8.16
C ILE A 483 6.51 16.43 -6.79
N ASP A 484 5.54 16.47 -5.87
CA ASP A 484 5.77 16.81 -4.45
C ASP A 484 6.04 15.56 -3.58
N ALA A 485 5.71 15.58 -2.29
CA ALA A 485 6.02 14.45 -1.40
C ALA A 485 4.86 13.44 -1.34
N GLU A 486 3.74 13.79 -1.95
CA GLU A 486 2.47 13.08 -1.93
C GLU A 486 2.13 12.54 -3.34
N GLY A 487 3.12 12.42 -4.23
CA GLY A 487 2.93 11.92 -5.61
C GLY A 487 2.48 12.96 -6.64
N ILE A 488 1.94 14.09 -6.19
CA ILE A 488 1.23 15.02 -7.07
C ILE A 488 2.14 15.84 -8.01
N VAL A 489 1.79 15.90 -9.30
CA VAL A 489 2.45 16.73 -10.32
C VAL A 489 2.36 18.23 -9.99
N THR A 490 3.52 18.84 -9.76
CA THR A 490 3.69 20.28 -9.54
C THR A 490 4.16 21.07 -10.76
N SER A 491 4.55 20.39 -11.85
CA SER A 491 4.95 21.03 -13.11
C SER A 491 3.79 21.44 -14.02
N GLY A 492 2.59 20.91 -13.77
CA GLY A 492 1.36 21.20 -14.49
C GLY A 492 0.91 22.67 -14.35
N SER A 493 0.11 23.15 -15.31
CA SER A 493 -0.51 24.48 -15.24
C SER A 493 -1.98 24.48 -14.84
N ASP A 494 -2.57 23.28 -14.84
CA ASP A 494 -3.93 22.84 -14.52
C ASP A 494 -3.83 21.43 -13.94
N GLY A 495 -4.87 20.60 -14.02
CA GLY A 495 -4.95 19.30 -13.33
C GLY A 495 -5.61 19.40 -11.96
N TYR A 496 -5.87 18.25 -11.34
CA TYR A 496 -6.42 18.09 -9.98
C TYR A 496 -7.68 18.92 -9.76
N THR A 497 -8.56 18.94 -10.76
CA THR A 497 -9.89 19.53 -10.68
C THR A 497 -10.89 18.56 -11.28
N THR A 498 -12.19 18.84 -11.18
CA THR A 498 -13.21 17.96 -11.77
C THR A 498 -12.91 17.69 -13.25
N PRO A 499 -12.71 16.42 -13.65
CA PRO A 499 -12.50 16.04 -15.05
C PRO A 499 -13.68 16.45 -15.95
N ALA A 500 -13.44 16.55 -17.25
CA ALA A 500 -14.47 16.90 -18.21
C ALA A 500 -15.54 15.80 -18.34
N ASP A 501 -16.80 16.23 -18.49
CA ASP A 501 -17.96 15.43 -18.88
C ASP A 501 -18.68 16.29 -19.95
N ASN A 502 -18.21 16.19 -21.19
CA ASN A 502 -18.61 17.13 -22.25
C ASN A 502 -20.04 16.89 -22.74
N ASP A 503 -20.55 15.66 -22.62
CA ASP A 503 -21.91 15.31 -23.00
C ASP A 503 -22.93 15.39 -21.82
N SER A 504 -22.42 15.61 -20.61
CA SER A 504 -23.16 15.72 -19.33
C SER A 504 -23.92 14.45 -18.95
N ASN A 505 -23.34 13.28 -19.21
CA ASN A 505 -23.94 11.98 -18.91
C ASN A 505 -23.56 11.40 -17.55
N THR A 506 -22.76 12.11 -16.75
CA THR A 506 -22.23 11.75 -15.40
C THR A 506 -21.12 10.72 -15.37
N THR A 507 -20.67 10.25 -16.52
CA THR A 507 -19.37 9.58 -16.70
C THR A 507 -18.40 10.63 -17.22
N TYR A 508 -17.17 10.65 -16.71
CA TYR A 508 -16.16 11.57 -17.23
C TYR A 508 -15.60 11.04 -18.54
N ASP A 509 -15.19 11.94 -19.43
CA ASP A 509 -14.82 11.60 -20.81
C ASP A 509 -13.66 10.58 -20.88
N TYR A 510 -12.69 10.63 -19.94
CA TYR A 510 -11.55 9.69 -19.86
C TYR A 510 -11.95 8.22 -19.61
N ARG A 511 -13.24 7.98 -19.35
CA ARG A 511 -13.80 6.64 -19.09
C ARG A 511 -14.78 6.19 -20.16
N GLU A 512 -14.86 6.90 -21.28
CA GLU A 512 -15.90 6.73 -22.30
C GLU A 512 -15.35 6.42 -23.68
N ALA A 513 -15.03 5.13 -23.88
CA ALA A 513 -14.38 4.66 -25.10
C ALA A 513 -15.01 5.23 -26.38
N GLY A 514 -14.27 6.12 -27.02
CA GLY A 514 -14.70 6.98 -28.09
C GLY A 514 -14.03 6.69 -29.42
N SER A 515 -14.37 7.50 -30.43
CA SER A 515 -13.62 7.54 -31.69
C SER A 515 -13.96 8.76 -32.53
N ALA A 516 -13.03 9.16 -33.40
CA ALA A 516 -13.29 10.25 -34.34
C ALA A 516 -14.48 9.95 -35.29
N PRO A 517 -15.37 10.92 -35.57
CA PRO A 517 -16.55 10.71 -36.42
C PRO A 517 -16.22 10.21 -37.83
N ASN A 518 -17.00 9.28 -38.38
CA ASN A 518 -16.79 8.81 -39.76
C ASN A 518 -17.70 9.50 -40.79
N ILE A 519 -17.12 10.31 -41.69
CA ILE A 519 -17.85 10.94 -42.79
C ILE A 519 -18.12 9.95 -43.93
N THR A 520 -19.34 9.42 -43.96
CA THR A 520 -19.80 8.43 -44.96
C THR A 520 -20.17 9.04 -46.31
N SER A 521 -20.53 10.32 -46.36
CA SER A 521 -20.77 11.06 -47.60
C SER A 521 -20.12 12.42 -47.55
N GLN A 522 -19.22 12.66 -48.50
CA GLN A 522 -18.41 13.86 -48.57
C GLN A 522 -19.17 15.01 -49.25
N PRO A 523 -18.93 16.27 -48.86
CA PRO A 523 -19.55 17.40 -49.53
C PRO A 523 -19.05 17.54 -50.97
N VAL A 524 -19.94 17.95 -51.86
CA VAL A 524 -19.68 18.01 -53.30
C VAL A 524 -19.62 19.44 -53.81
N ASN A 525 -18.79 19.67 -54.83
CA ASN A 525 -18.74 20.95 -55.54
C ASN A 525 -20.14 21.33 -56.05
N THR A 526 -20.57 22.56 -55.76
CA THR A 526 -21.92 23.02 -56.05
C THR A 526 -21.87 24.22 -56.99
N THR A 527 -22.77 24.27 -57.97
CA THR A 527 -22.93 25.42 -58.86
C THR A 527 -24.31 26.03 -58.67
N THR A 528 -24.37 27.34 -58.39
CA THR A 528 -25.63 28.08 -58.20
C THR A 528 -25.58 29.46 -58.85
N CYS A 529 -26.67 30.22 -58.81
CA CYS A 529 -26.73 31.63 -59.21
C CYS A 529 -26.48 32.57 -58.02
N PRO A 530 -25.91 33.77 -58.24
CA PRO A 530 -25.87 34.80 -57.20
C PRO A 530 -27.29 35.10 -56.68
N GLY A 531 -27.46 35.09 -55.36
CA GLY A 531 -28.73 35.29 -54.65
C GLY A 531 -29.61 34.04 -54.55
N CYS A 532 -29.22 32.91 -55.14
CA CYS A 532 -29.97 31.66 -55.08
C CYS A 532 -29.47 30.80 -53.92
N THR A 533 -30.32 30.60 -52.92
CA THR A 533 -30.03 29.73 -51.77
C THR A 533 -29.59 28.35 -52.25
N THR A 534 -28.49 27.86 -51.69
CA THR A 534 -27.94 26.53 -51.97
C THR A 534 -27.43 25.90 -50.69
N THR A 535 -27.21 24.59 -50.70
CA THR A 535 -26.68 23.86 -49.55
C THR A 535 -25.44 23.06 -49.95
N ILE A 536 -24.52 22.93 -49.01
CA ILE A 536 -23.41 21.99 -49.04
C ILE A 536 -23.57 21.11 -47.80
N SER A 537 -23.56 19.80 -47.96
CA SER A 537 -23.83 18.86 -46.88
C SER A 537 -22.86 17.70 -46.88
N ALA A 538 -22.59 17.17 -45.70
CA ALA A 538 -21.93 15.87 -45.50
C ALA A 538 -22.89 14.92 -44.76
N THR A 539 -22.65 13.61 -44.84
CA THR A 539 -23.34 12.62 -44.00
C THR A 539 -22.35 12.06 -43.00
N VAL A 540 -22.57 12.39 -41.74
CA VAL A 540 -21.76 12.05 -40.58
C VAL A 540 -22.66 12.15 -39.36
N THR A 541 -22.46 11.26 -38.40
CA THR A 541 -22.98 11.35 -37.03
C THR A 541 -21.83 11.82 -36.17
N ALA A 542 -22.04 12.92 -35.48
CA ALA A 542 -21.07 13.61 -34.62
C ALA A 542 -21.88 14.54 -33.70
N ASP A 543 -21.30 14.93 -32.58
CA ASP A 543 -21.91 15.89 -31.65
C ASP A 543 -21.57 17.32 -32.08
N ASN A 544 -20.32 17.51 -32.49
CA ASN A 544 -19.78 18.79 -32.91
C ASN A 544 -19.63 18.90 -34.43
N TYR A 545 -20.03 20.06 -34.96
CA TYR A 545 -19.89 20.41 -36.37
C TYR A 545 -19.35 21.84 -36.48
N GLN A 546 -18.39 22.06 -37.37
CA GLN A 546 -17.89 23.39 -37.68
C GLN A 546 -17.54 23.52 -39.16
N TRP A 547 -18.34 24.26 -39.91
CA TRP A 547 -18.00 24.63 -41.28
C TRP A 547 -16.89 25.68 -41.30
N GLN A 548 -15.94 25.51 -42.22
CA GLN A 548 -14.85 26.44 -42.46
C GLN A 548 -14.82 26.85 -43.92
N TYR A 549 -14.33 28.07 -44.21
CA TYR A 549 -14.01 28.52 -45.55
C TYR A 549 -12.51 28.81 -45.71
N TYR A 550 -11.99 28.62 -46.92
CA TYR A 550 -10.59 28.93 -47.23
C TYR A 550 -10.46 30.38 -47.69
N ASN A 551 -9.63 31.18 -47.01
CA ASN A 551 -9.41 32.59 -47.34
C ASN A 551 -8.27 32.83 -48.35
N GLY A 552 -7.62 31.76 -48.85
CA GLY A 552 -6.44 31.83 -49.71
C GLY A 552 -5.11 31.56 -49.00
N GLY A 553 -5.12 31.38 -47.68
CA GLY A 553 -3.94 30.99 -46.89
C GLY A 553 -4.27 30.03 -45.74
N SER A 554 -5.41 30.22 -45.08
CA SER A 554 -5.89 29.39 -43.96
C SER A 554 -7.38 29.08 -44.07
N TRP A 555 -7.79 28.03 -43.35
CA TRP A 555 -9.20 27.75 -43.10
C TRP A 555 -9.69 28.58 -41.91
N LEU A 556 -10.85 29.21 -42.05
CA LEU A 556 -11.47 30.04 -41.02
C LEU A 556 -12.87 29.51 -40.69
N ASN A 557 -13.20 29.47 -39.40
CA ASN A 557 -14.53 29.08 -38.92
C ASN A 557 -15.60 30.03 -39.46
N LEU A 558 -16.69 29.44 -39.93
CA LEU A 558 -17.90 30.18 -40.28
C LEU A 558 -18.80 30.28 -39.06
N SER A 559 -19.49 31.42 -38.96
CA SER A 559 -20.57 31.66 -38.01
C SER A 559 -21.85 31.99 -38.78
N ASP A 560 -23.00 31.63 -38.21
CA ASP A 560 -24.34 31.94 -38.73
C ASP A 560 -24.55 33.46 -38.83
N SER A 561 -24.16 34.01 -39.98
CA SER A 561 -24.09 35.45 -40.23
C SER A 561 -23.96 35.74 -41.72
N GLY A 562 -24.47 36.89 -42.14
CA GLY A 562 -24.37 37.35 -43.54
C GLY A 562 -25.04 36.36 -44.51
N VAL A 563 -24.23 35.66 -45.29
CA VAL A 563 -24.69 34.70 -46.31
C VAL A 563 -24.76 33.26 -45.81
N TYR A 564 -24.29 32.97 -44.60
CA TYR A 564 -24.15 31.62 -44.05
C TYR A 564 -25.17 31.35 -42.94
N SER A 565 -25.73 30.13 -42.93
CA SER A 565 -26.53 29.59 -41.82
C SER A 565 -26.35 28.08 -41.72
N GLY A 566 -26.52 27.49 -40.54
CA GLY A 566 -26.26 26.06 -40.30
C GLY A 566 -24.77 25.73 -40.21
N THR A 567 -23.92 26.70 -39.83
CA THR A 567 -22.45 26.52 -39.78
C THR A 567 -22.00 25.51 -38.72
N THR A 568 -22.86 25.19 -37.75
CA THR A 568 -22.65 24.17 -36.72
C THR A 568 -23.57 22.96 -36.91
N THR A 569 -23.86 22.61 -38.17
CA THR A 569 -24.64 21.41 -38.52
C THR A 569 -23.97 20.66 -39.67
N ASN A 570 -24.43 19.44 -39.97
CA ASN A 570 -23.98 18.71 -41.16
C ASN A 570 -24.42 19.33 -42.50
N ILE A 571 -25.20 20.42 -42.51
CA ILE A 571 -25.68 21.13 -43.70
C ILE A 571 -25.38 22.64 -43.61
N LEU A 572 -24.43 23.11 -44.42
CA LEU A 572 -24.20 24.55 -44.63
C LEU A 572 -25.19 25.08 -45.66
N THR A 573 -25.98 26.09 -45.28
CA THR A 573 -26.83 26.84 -46.19
C THR A 573 -26.16 28.17 -46.56
N ILE A 574 -26.12 28.48 -47.87
CA ILE A 574 -25.46 29.66 -48.41
C ILE A 574 -26.43 30.46 -49.27
N ASN A 575 -26.50 31.77 -49.04
CA ASN A 575 -27.19 32.76 -49.88
C ASN A 575 -26.15 33.63 -50.63
N PRO A 576 -25.47 33.10 -51.66
CA PRO A 576 -24.20 33.65 -52.13
C PRO A 576 -24.36 34.98 -52.88
N THR A 577 -23.41 35.88 -52.67
CA THR A 577 -23.16 37.06 -53.50
C THR A 577 -22.00 36.77 -54.47
N PRO A 578 -21.68 37.67 -55.43
CA PRO A 578 -20.56 37.45 -56.35
C PRO A 578 -19.19 37.20 -55.69
N SER A 579 -18.99 37.59 -54.42
CA SER A 579 -17.74 37.31 -53.68
C SER A 579 -17.57 35.83 -53.32
N GLU A 580 -18.66 35.07 -53.23
CA GLU A 580 -18.60 33.65 -52.88
C GLU A 580 -18.29 32.75 -54.10
N ASN A 581 -17.93 33.34 -55.24
CA ASN A 581 -17.53 32.59 -56.42
C ASN A 581 -16.14 31.96 -56.25
N ASN A 582 -16.07 30.64 -56.42
CA ASN A 582 -14.90 29.79 -56.22
C ASN A 582 -14.41 29.70 -54.76
N VAL A 583 -15.25 30.06 -53.78
CA VAL A 583 -14.92 29.83 -52.37
C VAL A 583 -14.98 28.34 -52.07
N GLN A 584 -14.02 27.88 -51.27
CA GLN A 584 -13.87 26.50 -50.84
C GLN A 584 -14.34 26.36 -49.39
N TYR A 585 -15.08 25.28 -49.12
CA TYR A 585 -15.65 24.94 -47.83
C TYR A 585 -15.21 23.54 -47.40
N ARG A 586 -15.05 23.33 -46.10
CA ARG A 586 -14.89 22.00 -45.48
C ARG A 586 -15.65 21.97 -44.16
N LEU A 587 -16.03 20.78 -43.74
CA LEU A 587 -16.64 20.51 -42.45
C LEU A 587 -15.62 19.86 -41.53
N LEU A 588 -15.50 20.35 -40.30
CA LEU A 588 -14.82 19.70 -39.19
C LEU A 588 -15.88 19.06 -38.28
N THR A 589 -15.66 17.82 -37.84
CA THR A 589 -16.56 17.11 -36.91
C THR A 589 -15.77 16.47 -35.77
N GLY A 590 -16.34 16.44 -34.57
CA GLY A 590 -15.81 15.74 -33.39
C GLY A 590 -16.95 15.14 -32.58
N ASN A 591 -16.64 14.18 -31.72
CA ASN A 591 -17.55 13.67 -30.69
C ASN A 591 -17.20 14.34 -29.36
N ASP A 592 -18.17 14.47 -28.47
CA ASP A 592 -17.93 15.02 -27.12
C ASP A 592 -17.07 14.05 -26.29
N GLU A 593 -17.39 12.74 -26.34
CA GLU A 593 -16.66 11.62 -25.70
C GLU A 593 -15.24 11.37 -26.24
N PHE A 594 -14.75 12.08 -27.27
CA PHE A 594 -13.42 11.80 -27.85
C PHE A 594 -12.73 13.07 -28.35
N ILE A 595 -12.01 13.75 -27.46
CA ILE A 595 -11.39 15.04 -27.77
C ILE A 595 -10.11 14.90 -28.62
N CYS A 596 -9.46 13.74 -28.60
CA CYS A 596 -8.23 13.50 -29.32
C CYS A 596 -8.37 13.49 -30.85
N GLY A 597 -9.58 13.26 -31.37
CA GLY A 597 -9.80 13.07 -32.80
C GLY A 597 -10.90 13.93 -33.40
N THR A 598 -10.55 14.67 -34.44
CA THR A 598 -11.54 15.30 -35.33
C THR A 598 -11.42 14.76 -36.75
N THR A 599 -12.57 14.65 -37.43
CA THR A 599 -12.61 14.28 -38.84
C THR A 599 -12.86 15.50 -39.70
N THR A 600 -11.98 15.71 -40.69
CA THR A 600 -12.12 16.79 -41.66
C THR A 600 -12.69 16.26 -42.97
N SER A 601 -13.75 16.89 -43.48
CA SER A 601 -14.32 16.55 -44.79
C SER A 601 -13.39 16.92 -45.95
N ASN A 602 -13.64 16.32 -47.10
CA ASN A 602 -13.14 16.82 -48.38
C ASN A 602 -13.58 18.27 -48.62
N THR A 603 -12.83 18.98 -49.45
CA THR A 603 -13.16 20.34 -49.86
C THR A 603 -14.26 20.37 -50.92
N ALA A 604 -15.28 21.19 -50.69
CA ALA A 604 -16.32 21.53 -51.66
C ALA A 604 -16.16 22.98 -52.15
N THR A 605 -16.15 23.19 -53.46
CA THR A 605 -16.05 24.50 -54.11
C THR A 605 -17.43 24.98 -54.55
N LEU A 606 -17.80 26.20 -54.17
CA LEU A 606 -18.98 26.88 -54.68
C LEU A 606 -18.65 27.68 -55.93
N SER A 607 -19.28 27.35 -57.06
CA SER A 607 -19.15 28.09 -58.32
C SER A 607 -20.43 28.88 -58.63
N LEU A 608 -20.29 30.15 -58.99
CA LEU A 608 -21.43 30.99 -59.36
C LEU A 608 -21.54 31.11 -60.88
N ARG A 609 -22.73 30.81 -61.40
CA ARG A 609 -23.07 30.96 -62.81
C ARG A 609 -24.28 31.87 -62.95
N VAL A 610 -24.09 33.02 -63.60
CA VAL A 610 -25.20 33.89 -63.96
C VAL A 610 -26.02 33.25 -65.08
N ASN A 611 -27.34 33.26 -64.95
CA ASN A 611 -28.23 32.77 -66.01
C ASN A 611 -27.99 33.57 -67.29
N SER A 612 -27.73 32.87 -68.39
CA SER A 612 -27.62 33.48 -69.71
C SER A 612 -28.94 34.14 -70.08
N VAL A 613 -28.99 35.48 -70.05
CA VAL A 613 -30.15 36.23 -70.55
C VAL A 613 -30.10 36.19 -72.08
N VAL A 614 -30.90 35.32 -72.70
CA VAL A 614 -31.13 35.37 -74.15
C VAL A 614 -32.05 36.55 -74.44
N THR A 615 -31.49 37.74 -74.69
CA THR A 615 -32.29 38.85 -75.24
C THR A 615 -32.53 38.56 -76.73
N ASN A 616 -33.76 38.18 -77.08
CA ASN A 616 -34.16 37.97 -78.46
C ASN A 616 -34.15 39.31 -79.21
N ARG A 617 -33.06 39.62 -79.92
CA ARG A 617 -32.87 40.91 -80.61
C ARG A 617 -33.59 40.88 -81.97
N ARG A 618 -34.82 41.41 -81.97
CA ARG A 618 -35.62 41.97 -83.09
C ARG A 618 -35.93 41.08 -84.31
N ILE A 619 -37.20 40.66 -84.40
CA ILE A 619 -37.89 40.52 -85.70
C ILE A 619 -38.21 41.93 -86.21
N THR A 620 -37.71 42.30 -87.38
CA THR A 620 -38.17 43.49 -88.11
C THR A 620 -39.12 43.03 -89.21
N TYR A 621 -40.43 43.23 -89.02
CA TYR A 621 -41.39 43.14 -90.11
C TYR A 621 -41.28 44.40 -90.98
N ARG A 622 -40.98 44.25 -92.27
CA ARG A 622 -41.38 45.25 -93.27
C ARG A 622 -42.83 44.95 -93.66
N VAL A 623 -43.73 45.86 -93.32
CA VAL A 623 -45.12 45.87 -93.83
C VAL A 623 -45.19 46.80 -95.06
N ASN A 624 -45.99 46.37 -96.03
CA ASN A 624 -46.12 46.75 -97.44
C ASN A 624 -46.36 48.24 -97.78
N LYS A 625 -46.18 48.56 -99.08
CA LYS A 625 -47.12 49.42 -99.80
C LYS A 625 -47.51 48.81 -101.15
N ASN A 626 -48.80 48.47 -101.19
CA ASN A 626 -49.76 48.30 -102.31
C ASN A 626 -49.48 47.25 -103.39
#